data_AF-A0A2M7NI33-F1
#
_entry.id   AF-A0A2M7NI33-F1
#
_cell.length_a   1.000
_cell.length_b   1.000
_cell.length_c   1.000
_cell.angle_alpha   90.00
_cell.angle_beta   90.00
_cell.angle_gamma   90.00
#
_symmetry.space_group_name_H-M   'P 1'
#
loop_
_entity.id
_entity.type
_entity.pdbx_description
1 polymer ?
#
loop_
_entity_poly.entity_id
_entity_poly.type
_entity_poly.pdbx_seq_one_letter_code
_entity_poly.pdbx_strand_id
1 'polypeptide(L)'
;MKVPELREKLTKLKKEELIKLAVEFYKLVPKSKKEDNDLDKLIENPTQPKAVKQTNTSIDWEELEQEINEFISNAKEQYYVYPNKIVSKKERSTWRFKVKKWYKLLTNTKQKDVNPELQVKLAINLYELLCEGCDYMYFSSNDPFQSIQVEQRIFFKSLIVLIQEKIGKSESVDKGIELIVNNSLDRSTLKTYLAFELIATLQIPDLKERGIKKVEQLLEENKLHYENLAKELEDKKDKKGRVIRDYGLAEKRRKLEYNIETINNDLTLIGLLFYESLYRIKDGIAFYNAHYTEKDEIKLYILINEIFKDEYKNEIKSEIERAIQNGIEPRKALLNTLKIINDGEKLPRRMPW
;
A
#
# COMPACT_ATOMS: atom_id res chain seq x y z
N MET A 1 31.46 13.92 17.36
CA MET A 1 31.99 15.29 17.46
C MET A 1 30.96 16.25 16.91
N LYS A 2 30.54 17.25 17.68
CA LYS A 2 29.55 18.26 17.26
C LYS A 2 30.21 19.35 16.41
N VAL A 3 29.41 20.13 15.66
CA VAL A 3 29.92 21.24 14.81
C VAL A 3 30.77 22.27 15.59
N PRO A 4 30.41 22.68 16.82
CA PRO A 4 31.25 23.59 17.61
C PRO A 4 32.63 23.00 17.96
N GLU A 5 32.67 21.73 18.36
CA GLU A 5 33.91 21.01 18.68
C GLU A 5 34.81 20.85 17.44
N LEU A 6 34.20 20.60 16.28
CA LEU A 6 34.92 20.53 15.00
C LEU A 6 35.53 21.89 14.65
N ARG A 7 34.77 22.99 14.78
CA ARG A 7 35.28 24.35 14.53
C ARG A 7 36.48 24.67 15.42
N GLU A 8 36.41 24.34 16.71
CA GLU A 8 37.49 24.57 17.67
C GLU A 8 38.77 23.77 17.34
N LYS A 9 38.64 22.58 16.76
CA LYS A 9 39.78 21.80 16.28
C LYS A 9 40.35 22.36 14.99
N LEU A 10 39.50 22.77 14.05
CA LEU A 10 39.91 23.33 12.76
C LEU A 10 40.66 24.67 12.92
N THR A 11 40.33 25.50 13.92
CA THR A 11 41.02 26.77 14.19
C THR A 11 42.45 26.60 14.72
N LYS A 12 42.79 25.41 15.23
CA LYS A 12 44.13 25.08 15.76
C LYS A 12 45.08 24.54 14.68
N LEU A 13 44.57 24.25 13.49
CA LEU A 13 45.34 23.68 12.39
C LEU A 13 46.00 24.76 11.52
N LYS A 14 47.14 24.42 10.95
CA LYS A 14 47.81 25.26 9.93
C LYS A 14 47.05 25.18 8.61
N LYS A 15 47.26 26.19 7.75
CA LYS A 15 46.59 26.29 6.44
C LYS A 15 46.84 25.05 5.57
N GLU A 16 48.06 24.52 5.57
CA GLU A 16 48.47 23.36 4.79
C GLU A 16 47.75 22.08 5.27
N GLU A 17 47.54 21.97 6.58
CA GLU A 17 46.82 20.85 7.20
C GLU A 17 45.32 20.91 6.88
N LEU A 18 44.75 22.12 6.85
CA LEU A 18 43.36 22.36 6.43
C LEU A 18 43.13 22.00 4.97
N ILE A 19 44.06 22.36 4.07
CA ILE A 19 43.98 22.00 2.64
C ILE A 19 44.03 20.47 2.49
N LYS A 20 44.97 19.80 3.16
CA LYS A 20 45.08 18.33 3.12
C LYS A 20 43.81 17.66 3.65
N LEU A 21 43.26 18.16 4.75
CA LEU A 21 42.03 17.64 5.34
C LEU A 21 40.82 17.83 4.42
N ALA A 22 40.69 18.99 3.76
CA ALA A 22 39.62 19.26 2.80
C ALA A 22 39.67 18.32 1.58
N VAL A 23 40.87 18.03 1.07
CA VAL A 23 41.07 17.08 -0.03
C VAL A 23 40.65 15.66 0.37
N GLU A 24 41.02 15.19 1.56
CA GLU A 24 40.61 13.87 2.04
C GLU A 24 39.10 13.77 2.25
N PHE A 25 38.47 14.82 2.82
CA PHE A 25 37.01 14.86 2.92
C PHE A 25 36.33 14.84 1.56
N TYR A 26 36.84 15.60 0.58
CA TYR A 26 36.30 15.61 -0.76
C TYR A 26 36.43 14.23 -1.44
N LYS A 27 37.53 13.49 -1.24
CA LYS A 27 37.68 12.12 -1.75
C LYS A 27 36.66 11.14 -1.19
N LEU A 28 36.26 11.31 0.07
CA LEU A 28 35.28 10.43 0.75
C LEU A 28 33.84 10.63 0.26
N VAL A 29 33.52 11.73 -0.41
CA VAL A 29 32.16 11.98 -0.93
C VAL A 29 31.97 11.26 -2.28
N PRO A 30 30.93 10.41 -2.43
CA PRO A 30 30.58 9.79 -3.71
C PRO A 30 30.29 10.83 -4.80
N LYS A 31 30.62 10.52 -6.06
CA LYS A 31 30.46 11.46 -7.19
C LYS A 31 29.03 12.04 -7.31
N SER A 32 28.01 11.19 -7.17
CA SER A 32 26.60 11.62 -7.16
C SER A 32 26.29 12.65 -6.07
N LYS A 33 26.95 12.54 -4.90
CA LYS A 33 26.77 13.49 -3.79
C LYS A 33 27.57 14.76 -3.92
N LYS A 34 28.65 14.76 -4.70
CA LYS A 34 29.38 15.98 -5.09
C LYS A 34 28.52 16.83 -6.01
N GLU A 35 27.88 16.20 -6.99
CA GLU A 35 26.99 16.83 -7.96
C GLU A 35 25.69 17.30 -7.30
N ASP A 36 25.02 16.46 -6.50
CA ASP A 36 23.76 16.80 -5.79
C ASP A 36 23.91 18.04 -4.88
N ASN A 37 25.08 18.22 -4.27
CA ASN A 37 25.34 19.31 -3.30
C ASN A 37 26.21 20.44 -3.87
N ASP A 38 26.54 20.39 -5.17
CA ASP A 38 27.35 21.39 -5.88
C ASP A 38 28.66 21.73 -5.12
N LEU A 39 29.36 20.70 -4.63
CA LEU A 39 30.54 20.87 -3.77
C LEU A 39 31.68 21.60 -4.48
N ASP A 40 31.75 21.53 -5.81
CA ASP A 40 32.78 22.18 -6.61
C ASP A 40 32.63 23.70 -6.56
N LYS A 41 31.40 24.21 -6.68
CA LYS A 41 31.13 25.65 -6.52
C LYS A 41 31.37 26.14 -5.09
N LEU A 42 31.18 25.29 -4.08
CA LEU A 42 31.48 25.64 -2.69
C LEU A 42 32.99 25.82 -2.46
N ILE A 43 33.82 25.08 -3.17
CA ILE A 43 35.28 25.22 -3.14
C ILE A 43 35.72 26.49 -3.89
N GLU A 44 35.08 26.79 -5.02
CA GLU A 44 35.36 28.00 -5.80
C GLU A 44 34.90 29.29 -5.10
N ASN A 45 33.81 29.25 -4.32
CA ASN A 45 33.22 30.41 -3.64
C ASN A 45 32.81 30.12 -2.18
N PRO A 46 33.77 29.95 -1.25
CA PRO A 46 33.51 29.50 0.13
C PRO A 46 32.80 30.53 1.03
N THR A 47 32.72 31.80 0.60
CA THR A 47 32.11 32.91 1.35
C THR A 47 30.67 33.21 0.95
N GLN A 48 30.12 32.59 -0.10
CA GLN A 48 28.71 32.77 -0.40
C GLN A 48 27.86 32.05 0.66
N PRO A 49 26.94 32.75 1.37
CA PRO A 49 25.96 32.07 2.19
C PRO A 49 25.21 31.09 1.30
N LYS A 50 24.94 29.88 1.81
CA LYS A 50 24.15 28.88 1.08
C LYS A 50 22.89 29.57 0.55
N ALA A 51 22.88 29.94 -0.72
CA ALA A 51 21.68 29.87 -1.49
C ALA A 51 21.38 28.37 -1.49
N VAL A 52 20.54 27.94 -0.56
CA VAL A 52 19.64 26.85 -0.89
C VAL A 52 18.88 27.38 -2.08
N LYS A 53 19.45 27.20 -3.28
CA LYS A 53 18.65 27.16 -4.49
C LYS A 53 17.75 25.96 -4.24
N GLN A 54 16.63 26.20 -3.57
CA GLN A 54 15.38 25.71 -4.12
C GLN A 54 15.47 26.15 -5.57
N THR A 55 15.85 25.22 -6.43
CA THR A 55 15.53 25.35 -7.83
C THR A 55 14.02 25.42 -7.86
N ASN A 56 13.47 26.62 -7.68
CA ASN A 56 12.19 27.02 -8.20
C ASN A 56 12.36 27.09 -9.72
N THR A 57 12.77 25.98 -10.34
CA THR A 57 12.26 25.65 -11.65
C THR A 57 10.77 25.48 -11.38
N SER A 58 9.98 26.48 -11.76
CA SER A 58 8.53 26.35 -11.82
C SER A 58 8.25 25.00 -12.48
N ILE A 59 7.62 24.09 -11.74
CA ILE A 59 7.29 22.78 -12.27
C ILE A 59 6.18 23.03 -13.29
N ASP A 60 6.44 22.68 -14.53
CA ASP A 60 5.39 22.63 -15.54
C ASP A 60 4.56 21.36 -15.28
N TRP A 61 3.38 21.56 -14.72
CA TRP A 61 2.48 20.46 -14.35
C TRP A 61 1.77 19.84 -15.55
N GLU A 62 1.61 20.59 -16.64
CA GLU A 62 1.03 20.08 -17.88
C GLU A 62 2.05 19.15 -18.57
N GLU A 63 3.31 19.58 -18.66
CA GLU A 63 4.40 18.74 -19.18
C GLU A 63 4.57 17.48 -18.31
N LEU A 64 4.52 17.62 -16.98
CA LEU A 64 4.62 16.49 -16.06
C LEU A 64 3.45 15.50 -16.20
N GLU A 65 2.22 15.99 -16.36
CA GLU A 65 1.06 15.13 -16.61
C GLU A 65 1.23 14.33 -17.91
N GLN A 66 1.65 14.99 -18.99
CA GLN A 66 1.91 14.33 -20.27
C GLN A 66 3.01 13.27 -20.12
N GLU A 67 4.12 13.61 -19.46
CA GLU A 67 5.26 12.71 -19.27
C GLU A 67 4.90 11.45 -18.46
N ILE A 68 4.09 11.61 -17.41
CA ILE A 68 3.63 10.49 -16.58
C ILE A 68 2.60 9.64 -17.34
N ASN A 69 1.65 10.25 -18.05
CA ASN A 69 0.64 9.51 -18.80
C ASN A 69 1.26 8.73 -19.97
N GLU A 70 2.22 9.31 -20.68
CA GLU A 70 2.98 8.61 -21.71
C GLU A 70 3.78 7.44 -21.10
N PHE A 71 4.40 7.64 -19.95
CA PHE A 71 5.10 6.58 -19.23
C PHE A 71 4.16 5.42 -18.86
N ILE A 72 2.99 5.71 -18.29
CA ILE A 72 1.98 4.71 -17.93
C ILE A 72 1.54 3.93 -19.17
N SER A 73 1.19 4.63 -20.25
CA SER A 73 0.77 4.00 -21.51
C SER A 73 1.85 3.06 -22.06
N ASN A 74 3.09 3.57 -22.16
CA ASN A 74 4.23 2.79 -22.65
C ASN A 74 4.57 1.59 -21.74
N ALA A 75 4.35 1.70 -20.42
CA ALA A 75 4.53 0.59 -19.49
C ALA A 75 3.46 -0.50 -19.69
N LYS A 76 2.19 -0.11 -19.85
CA LYS A 76 1.09 -1.05 -20.12
C LYS A 76 1.22 -1.76 -21.47
N GLU A 77 1.81 -1.09 -22.47
CA GLU A 77 2.22 -1.68 -23.75
C GLU A 77 3.52 -2.49 -23.68
N GLN A 78 4.06 -2.72 -22.47
CA GLN A 78 5.27 -3.52 -22.20
C GLN A 78 6.55 -2.99 -22.87
N TYR A 79 6.56 -1.73 -23.31
CA TYR A 79 7.74 -1.11 -23.92
C TYR A 79 8.88 -0.91 -22.93
N TYR A 80 8.64 -1.04 -21.63
CA TYR A 80 9.71 -1.02 -20.62
C TYR A 80 10.39 -2.39 -20.42
N VAL A 81 9.79 -3.48 -20.93
CA VAL A 81 10.32 -4.84 -20.83
C VAL A 81 11.04 -5.23 -22.11
N TYR A 82 10.34 -5.18 -23.24
CA TYR A 82 10.84 -5.73 -24.50
C TYR A 82 11.58 -4.68 -25.34
N PRO A 83 12.58 -5.09 -26.15
CA PRO A 83 13.21 -4.19 -27.11
C PRO A 83 12.20 -3.62 -28.11
N ASN A 84 12.19 -2.30 -28.25
CA ASN A 84 11.29 -1.58 -29.15
C ASN A 84 11.94 -0.25 -29.60
N LYS A 85 11.28 0.47 -30.52
CA LYS A 85 11.75 1.76 -31.06
C LYS A 85 11.21 2.98 -30.33
N ILE A 86 10.26 2.81 -29.41
CA ILE A 86 9.53 3.87 -28.72
C ILE A 86 10.30 4.27 -27.46
N VAL A 87 10.60 3.30 -26.60
CA VAL A 87 11.38 3.48 -25.36
C VAL A 87 12.81 2.98 -25.56
N SER A 88 13.76 3.90 -25.45
CA SER A 88 15.18 3.60 -25.65
C SER A 88 15.72 2.58 -24.63
N LYS A 89 16.77 1.82 -24.98
CA LYS A 89 17.42 0.88 -24.04
C LYS A 89 17.86 1.56 -22.73
N LYS A 90 18.31 2.81 -22.81
CA LYS A 90 18.73 3.60 -21.63
C LYS A 90 17.55 3.92 -20.73
N GLU A 91 16.43 4.34 -21.30
CA GLU A 91 15.21 4.64 -20.54
C GLU A 91 14.62 3.39 -19.90
N ARG A 92 14.57 2.27 -20.64
CA ARG A 92 14.16 0.96 -20.08
C ARG A 92 15.01 0.49 -18.91
N SER A 93 16.30 0.83 -18.83
CA SER A 93 17.16 0.44 -17.70
C SER A 93 17.16 1.45 -16.55
N THR A 94 16.60 2.65 -16.74
CA THR A 94 16.67 3.76 -15.77
C THR A 94 15.31 4.30 -15.32
N TRP A 95 14.19 3.73 -15.81
CA TRP A 95 12.81 4.13 -15.47
C TRP A 95 12.58 4.32 -13.96
N ARG A 96 13.15 3.44 -13.13
CA ARG A 96 12.99 3.46 -11.66
C ARG A 96 13.46 4.77 -11.02
N PHE A 97 14.47 5.43 -11.60
CA PHE A 97 14.94 6.72 -11.11
C PHE A 97 13.94 7.85 -11.44
N LYS A 98 13.33 7.78 -12.62
CA LYS A 98 12.28 8.70 -13.08
C LYS A 98 11.06 8.60 -12.16
N VAL A 99 10.55 7.39 -11.97
CA VAL A 99 9.41 7.11 -11.08
C VAL A 99 9.71 7.50 -9.63
N LYS A 100 10.89 7.20 -9.11
CA LYS A 100 11.28 7.61 -7.75
C LYS A 100 11.29 9.14 -7.59
N LYS A 101 11.72 9.88 -8.61
CA LYS A 101 11.71 11.35 -8.61
C LYS A 101 10.26 11.86 -8.60
N TRP A 102 9.40 11.31 -9.46
CA TRP A 102 7.99 11.67 -9.49
C TRP A 102 7.27 11.35 -8.19
N TYR A 103 7.47 10.16 -7.61
CA TYR A 103 6.93 9.82 -6.28
C TYR A 103 7.24 10.92 -5.26
N LYS A 104 8.52 11.27 -5.08
CA LYS A 104 8.93 12.31 -4.13
C LYS A 104 8.31 13.67 -4.41
N LEU A 105 8.14 13.99 -5.70
CA LEU A 105 7.56 15.26 -6.13
C LEU A 105 6.05 15.31 -5.84
N LEU A 106 5.34 14.25 -6.24
CA LEU A 106 3.90 14.13 -6.17
C LEU A 106 3.40 13.96 -4.74
N THR A 107 4.13 13.26 -3.87
CA THR A 107 3.76 13.11 -2.45
C THR A 107 4.20 14.28 -1.56
N ASN A 108 4.78 15.33 -2.14
CA ASN A 108 5.13 16.53 -1.38
C ASN A 108 3.89 17.41 -1.16
N THR A 109 3.37 17.40 0.06
CA THR A 109 2.18 18.19 0.44
C THR A 109 2.40 19.71 0.37
N LYS A 110 3.65 20.16 0.41
CA LYS A 110 4.02 21.59 0.44
C LYS A 110 4.02 22.27 -0.93
N GLN A 111 3.66 21.58 -2.01
CA GLN A 111 3.54 22.20 -3.33
C GLN A 111 2.40 23.21 -3.34
N LYS A 112 2.70 24.44 -3.78
CA LYS A 112 1.76 25.58 -3.78
C LYS A 112 1.21 25.91 -5.17
N ASP A 113 1.98 25.65 -6.22
CA ASP A 113 1.69 26.13 -7.58
C ASP A 113 1.02 25.05 -8.46
N VAL A 114 0.22 24.18 -7.85
CA VAL A 114 -0.43 23.04 -8.53
C VAL A 114 -1.89 22.94 -8.20
N ASN A 115 -2.69 22.54 -9.18
CA ASN A 115 -4.04 22.05 -8.94
C ASN A 115 -3.97 20.82 -8.00
N PRO A 116 -4.52 20.90 -6.77
CA PRO A 116 -4.50 19.81 -5.80
C PRO A 116 -5.02 18.48 -6.36
N GLU A 117 -6.08 18.52 -7.17
CA GLU A 117 -6.69 17.33 -7.77
C GLU A 117 -5.77 16.67 -8.79
N LEU A 118 -5.07 17.47 -9.60
CA LEU A 118 -4.11 16.97 -10.59
C LEU A 118 -2.94 16.26 -9.89
N GLN A 119 -2.37 16.88 -8.85
CA GLN A 119 -1.27 16.28 -8.10
C GLN A 119 -1.66 14.92 -7.51
N VAL A 120 -2.85 14.84 -6.91
CA VAL A 120 -3.39 13.61 -6.32
C VAL A 120 -3.66 12.56 -7.41
N LYS A 121 -4.31 12.94 -8.51
CA LYS A 121 -4.59 12.05 -9.65
C LYS A 121 -3.31 11.41 -10.20
N LEU A 122 -2.27 12.21 -10.44
CA LEU A 122 -0.98 11.70 -10.94
C LEU A 122 -0.31 10.76 -9.94
N ALA A 123 -0.41 11.06 -8.64
CA ALA A 123 0.12 10.20 -7.58
C ALA A 123 -0.62 8.85 -7.50
N ILE A 124 -1.94 8.86 -7.63
CA ILE A 124 -2.80 7.66 -7.69
C ILE A 124 -2.43 6.82 -8.92
N ASN A 125 -2.45 7.42 -10.11
CA ASN A 125 -2.15 6.70 -11.35
C ASN A 125 -0.76 6.04 -11.31
N LEU A 126 0.23 6.71 -10.72
CA LEU A 126 1.57 6.16 -10.56
C LEU A 126 1.60 5.01 -9.55
N TYR A 127 0.87 5.12 -8.43
CA TYR A 127 0.71 4.05 -7.45
C TYR A 127 0.04 2.81 -8.08
N GLU A 128 -1.07 3.00 -8.78
CA GLU A 128 -1.83 1.93 -9.44
C GLU A 128 -1.00 1.21 -10.49
N LEU A 129 -0.23 1.93 -11.32
CA LEU A 129 0.68 1.29 -12.27
C LEU A 129 1.73 0.39 -11.58
N LEU A 130 2.27 0.82 -10.43
CA LEU A 130 3.25 0.01 -9.69
C LEU A 130 2.59 -1.21 -9.04
N CYS A 131 1.35 -1.07 -8.56
CA CYS A 131 0.55 -2.19 -8.08
C CYS A 131 0.29 -3.18 -9.21
N GLU A 132 -0.25 -2.72 -10.35
CA GLU A 132 -0.47 -3.56 -11.54
C GLU A 132 0.83 -4.24 -11.99
N GLY A 133 1.96 -3.53 -11.97
CA GLY A 133 3.27 -4.09 -12.30
C GLY A 133 3.79 -5.17 -11.33
N CYS A 134 3.12 -5.42 -10.20
CA CYS A 134 3.39 -6.58 -9.34
C CYS A 134 2.74 -7.86 -9.89
N ASP A 135 1.62 -7.76 -10.60
CA ASP A 135 0.89 -8.88 -11.22
C ASP A 135 1.20 -9.03 -12.71
N TYR A 136 1.48 -7.92 -13.39
CA TYR A 136 1.75 -7.85 -14.81
C TYR A 136 3.21 -7.52 -15.11
N MET A 137 3.72 -8.10 -16.20
CA MET A 137 5.09 -7.86 -16.65
C MET A 137 5.20 -6.54 -17.42
N TYR A 138 5.11 -5.41 -16.70
CA TYR A 138 5.31 -4.06 -17.25
C TYR A 138 6.75 -3.59 -17.17
N PHE A 139 7.51 -4.14 -16.22
CA PHE A 139 8.92 -3.84 -16.02
C PHE A 139 9.74 -5.12 -16.00
N SER A 140 11.07 -4.98 -16.12
CA SER A 140 11.99 -6.12 -16.02
C SER A 140 12.07 -6.72 -14.61
N SER A 141 11.55 -6.01 -13.60
CA SER A 141 11.45 -6.50 -12.23
C SER A 141 10.03 -6.97 -11.94
N ASN A 142 9.90 -8.06 -11.18
CA ASN A 142 8.63 -8.54 -10.65
C ASN A 142 8.19 -7.81 -9.37
N ASP A 143 8.96 -6.81 -8.94
CA ASP A 143 8.63 -5.93 -7.82
C ASP A 143 9.03 -4.49 -8.19
N PRO A 144 8.07 -3.69 -8.70
CA PRO A 144 8.30 -2.29 -9.07
C PRO A 144 8.60 -1.40 -7.86
N PHE A 145 7.96 -1.66 -6.71
CA PHE A 145 8.17 -0.92 -5.46
C PHE A 145 9.61 -1.08 -4.95
N GLN A 146 10.13 -2.31 -4.94
CA GLN A 146 11.52 -2.60 -4.62
C GLN A 146 12.49 -1.91 -5.60
N SER A 147 12.14 -1.86 -6.89
CA SER A 147 12.97 -1.24 -7.93
C SER A 147 13.15 0.26 -7.71
N ILE A 148 12.10 0.96 -7.27
CA ILE A 148 12.16 2.38 -6.91
C ILE A 148 12.64 2.61 -5.48
N GLN A 149 12.84 1.54 -4.70
CA GLN A 149 13.25 1.54 -3.30
C GLN A 149 12.27 2.32 -2.41
N VAL A 150 10.97 2.05 -2.60
CA VAL A 150 9.87 2.59 -1.79
C VAL A 150 8.92 1.43 -1.53
N GLU A 151 8.75 1.03 -0.27
CA GLU A 151 7.78 -0.01 0.09
C GLU A 151 6.36 0.43 -0.29
N GLN A 152 5.50 -0.51 -0.74
CA GLN A 152 4.12 -0.18 -1.12
C GLN A 152 3.36 0.52 0.01
N ARG A 153 3.53 0.03 1.25
CA ARG A 153 2.93 0.64 2.45
C ARG A 153 3.35 2.11 2.66
N ILE A 154 4.61 2.43 2.40
CA ILE A 154 5.14 3.78 2.55
C ILE A 154 4.63 4.70 1.45
N PHE A 155 4.54 4.19 0.21
CA PHE A 155 3.93 4.93 -0.89
C PHE A 155 2.46 5.21 -0.55
N PHE A 156 1.70 4.17 -0.22
CA PHE A 156 0.28 4.24 0.11
C PHE A 156 0.02 5.26 1.24
N LYS A 157 0.75 5.17 2.36
CA LYS A 157 0.63 6.14 3.46
C LYS A 157 0.88 7.58 3.00
N SER A 158 1.92 7.79 2.18
CA SER A 158 2.25 9.12 1.63
C SER A 158 1.11 9.65 0.75
N LEU A 159 0.45 8.77 0.00
CA LEU A 159 -0.70 9.09 -0.82
C LEU A 159 -1.93 9.44 0.01
N ILE A 160 -2.22 8.69 1.08
CA ILE A 160 -3.31 9.01 2.01
C ILE A 160 -3.11 10.39 2.64
N VAL A 161 -1.89 10.68 3.13
CA VAL A 161 -1.57 12.00 3.69
C VAL A 161 -1.72 13.10 2.64
N LEU A 162 -1.30 12.85 1.40
CA LEU A 162 -1.50 13.80 0.30
C LEU A 162 -2.99 14.09 0.06
N ILE A 163 -3.84 13.05 -0.03
CA ILE A 163 -5.29 13.21 -0.22
C ILE A 163 -5.91 13.98 0.95
N GLN A 164 -5.50 13.70 2.19
CA GLN A 164 -5.99 14.40 3.39
C GLN A 164 -5.68 15.90 3.35
N GLU A 165 -4.46 16.27 2.96
CA GLU A 165 -4.01 17.66 2.95
C GLU A 165 -4.52 18.45 1.73
N LYS A 166 -4.75 17.77 0.59
CA LYS A 166 -5.08 18.41 -0.68
C LYS A 166 -6.58 18.40 -1.02
N ILE A 167 -7.28 17.33 -0.66
CA ILE A 167 -8.69 17.12 -1.02
C ILE A 167 -9.56 17.10 0.23
N GLY A 168 -9.19 16.28 1.21
CA GLY A 168 -9.85 16.23 2.50
C GLY A 168 -9.79 14.87 3.17
N LYS A 169 -9.97 14.87 4.49
CA LYS A 169 -9.89 13.66 5.32
C LYS A 169 -10.96 12.63 4.99
N SER A 170 -12.19 13.07 4.76
CA SER A 170 -13.29 12.17 4.39
C SER A 170 -13.02 11.46 3.06
N GLU A 171 -12.53 12.18 2.05
CA GLU A 171 -12.18 11.59 0.75
C GLU A 171 -11.05 10.57 0.88
N SER A 172 -10.08 10.83 1.77
CA SER A 172 -8.97 9.89 2.01
C SER A 172 -9.42 8.54 2.57
N VAL A 173 -10.53 8.50 3.30
CA VAL A 173 -11.11 7.26 3.81
C VAL A 173 -11.64 6.43 2.63
N ASP A 174 -12.49 7.06 1.82
CA ASP A 174 -13.17 6.38 0.72
C ASP A 174 -12.16 5.92 -0.34
N LYS A 175 -11.28 6.82 -0.78
CA LYS A 175 -10.20 6.49 -1.72
C LYS A 175 -9.19 5.52 -1.14
N GLY A 176 -8.89 5.61 0.15
CA GLY A 176 -7.98 4.68 0.81
C GLY A 176 -8.49 3.24 0.76
N ILE A 177 -9.77 3.02 1.07
CA ILE A 177 -10.38 1.68 1.00
C ILE A 177 -10.43 1.17 -0.44
N GLU A 178 -10.83 2.03 -1.40
CA GLU A 178 -10.84 1.68 -2.83
C GLU A 178 -9.46 1.29 -3.34
N LEU A 179 -8.42 2.07 -2.99
CA LEU A 179 -7.04 1.78 -3.36
C LEU A 179 -6.53 0.48 -2.74
N ILE A 180 -6.94 0.17 -1.49
CA ILE A 180 -6.57 -1.10 -0.86
C ILE A 180 -7.21 -2.25 -1.63
N VAL A 181 -8.52 -2.22 -1.87
CA VAL A 181 -9.26 -3.36 -2.43
C VAL A 181 -8.91 -3.59 -3.91
N ASN A 182 -8.85 -2.52 -4.71
CA ASN A 182 -8.78 -2.63 -6.18
C ASN A 182 -7.37 -2.82 -6.74
N ASN A 183 -6.32 -2.76 -5.90
CA ASN A 183 -4.93 -2.84 -6.38
C ASN A 183 -4.21 -4.09 -5.89
N SER A 184 -3.37 -4.64 -6.76
CA SER A 184 -2.48 -5.75 -6.44
C SER A 184 -1.45 -5.36 -5.38
N LEU A 185 -0.89 -6.38 -4.74
CA LEU A 185 0.08 -6.22 -3.65
C LEU A 185 1.48 -6.59 -4.09
N ASP A 186 2.47 -5.90 -3.52
CA ASP A 186 3.83 -6.42 -3.55
C ASP A 186 3.92 -7.72 -2.72
N ARG A 187 4.95 -8.52 -2.97
CA ARG A 187 5.12 -9.87 -2.37
C ARG A 187 5.28 -9.86 -0.85
N SER A 188 5.55 -8.71 -0.25
CA SER A 188 5.78 -8.49 1.17
C SER A 188 4.65 -7.73 1.87
N THR A 189 3.58 -7.40 1.17
CA THR A 189 2.46 -6.61 1.69
C THR A 189 1.17 -7.44 1.75
N LEU A 190 0.31 -7.13 2.73
CA LEU A 190 -1.06 -7.64 2.86
C LEU A 190 -2.04 -6.47 2.82
N LYS A 191 -3.30 -6.71 2.40
CA LYS A 191 -4.36 -5.70 2.42
C LYS A 191 -4.57 -5.14 3.83
N THR A 192 -4.50 -6.01 4.84
CA THR A 192 -4.58 -5.62 6.25
C THR A 192 -3.46 -4.68 6.66
N TYR A 193 -2.24 -4.82 6.11
CA TYR A 193 -1.14 -3.88 6.37
C TYR A 193 -1.41 -2.50 5.80
N LEU A 194 -1.99 -2.40 4.60
CA LEU A 194 -2.41 -1.12 4.03
C LEU A 194 -3.58 -0.51 4.83
N ALA A 195 -4.52 -1.34 5.28
CA ALA A 195 -5.63 -0.91 6.13
C ALA A 195 -5.13 -0.35 7.47
N PHE A 196 -4.13 -0.98 8.10
CA PHE A 196 -3.48 -0.44 9.30
C PHE A 196 -2.86 0.94 9.03
N GLU A 197 -2.17 1.13 7.90
CA GLU A 197 -1.60 2.44 7.56
C GLU A 197 -2.69 3.49 7.34
N LEU A 198 -3.78 3.16 6.67
CA LEU A 198 -4.94 4.05 6.51
C LEU A 198 -5.50 4.44 7.88
N ILE A 199 -5.89 3.46 8.69
CA ILE A 199 -6.50 3.65 10.01
C ILE A 199 -5.59 4.48 10.93
N ALA A 200 -4.27 4.26 10.88
CA ALA A 200 -3.31 5.01 11.67
C ALA A 200 -3.28 6.52 11.33
N THR A 201 -3.71 6.92 10.13
CA THR A 201 -3.86 8.34 9.77
C THR A 201 -5.18 8.96 10.27
N LEU A 202 -6.18 8.14 10.60
CA LEU A 202 -7.53 8.58 10.98
C LEU A 202 -7.64 8.80 12.49
N GLN A 203 -7.18 9.97 12.93
CA GLN A 203 -7.11 10.30 14.37
C GLN A 203 -8.48 10.55 15.03
N ILE A 204 -9.52 10.84 14.24
CA ILE A 204 -10.85 11.18 14.75
C ILE A 204 -11.78 9.96 14.59
N PRO A 205 -12.53 9.56 15.64
CA PRO A 205 -13.45 8.42 15.58
C PRO A 205 -14.45 8.47 14.42
N ASP A 206 -15.00 9.65 14.10
CA ASP A 206 -15.95 9.83 13.00
C ASP A 206 -15.42 9.38 11.63
N LEU A 207 -14.11 9.53 11.39
CA LEU A 207 -13.48 9.06 10.15
C LEU A 207 -13.37 7.54 10.10
N LYS A 208 -13.20 6.89 11.26
CA LYS A 208 -13.20 5.43 11.37
C LYS A 208 -14.61 4.86 11.20
N GLU A 209 -15.62 5.52 11.77
CA GLU A 209 -17.04 5.19 11.55
C GLU A 209 -17.44 5.38 10.08
N ARG A 210 -16.91 6.41 9.40
CA ARG A 210 -17.05 6.54 7.94
C ARG A 210 -16.42 5.35 7.21
N GLY A 211 -15.25 4.89 7.65
CA GLY A 211 -14.59 3.71 7.11
C GLY A 211 -15.47 2.46 7.18
N ILE A 212 -16.11 2.21 8.33
CA ILE A 212 -17.07 1.12 8.51
C ILE A 212 -18.22 1.25 7.48
N LYS A 213 -18.85 2.43 7.41
CA LYS A 213 -19.96 2.67 6.46
C LYS A 213 -19.55 2.45 5.00
N LYS A 214 -18.34 2.87 4.63
CA LYS A 214 -17.83 2.67 3.28
C LYS A 214 -17.55 1.19 3.00
N VAL A 215 -17.03 0.45 3.95
CA VAL A 215 -16.87 -1.02 3.83
C VAL A 215 -18.22 -1.70 3.64
N GLU A 216 -19.23 -1.37 4.47
CA GLU A 216 -20.59 -1.90 4.37
C GLU A 216 -21.22 -1.57 3.00
N GLN A 217 -21.06 -0.33 2.54
CA GLN A 217 -21.50 0.10 1.22
C GLN A 217 -20.86 -0.74 0.12
N LEU A 218 -19.54 -0.92 0.14
CA LEU A 218 -18.81 -1.70 -0.87
C LEU A 218 -19.22 -3.18 -0.85
N LEU A 219 -19.48 -3.76 0.32
CA LEU A 219 -19.98 -5.14 0.42
C LEU A 219 -21.35 -5.30 -0.27
N GLU A 220 -22.27 -4.35 -0.06
CA GLU A 220 -23.58 -4.39 -0.70
C GLU A 220 -23.49 -4.12 -2.22
N GLU A 221 -22.65 -3.16 -2.64
CA GLU A 221 -22.38 -2.91 -4.06
C GLU A 221 -21.81 -4.15 -4.76
N ASN A 222 -20.89 -4.86 -4.12
CA ASN A 222 -20.25 -6.05 -4.67
C ASN A 222 -21.24 -7.23 -4.75
N LYS A 223 -22.13 -7.36 -3.76
CA LYS A 223 -23.24 -8.32 -3.77
C LYS A 223 -24.22 -8.03 -4.90
N LEU A 224 -24.65 -6.78 -5.07
CA LEU A 224 -25.55 -6.40 -6.16
C LEU A 224 -24.92 -6.62 -7.53
N HIS A 225 -23.63 -6.28 -7.67
CA HIS A 225 -22.86 -6.55 -8.88
C HIS A 225 -22.85 -8.04 -9.22
N TYR A 226 -22.62 -8.90 -8.24
CA TYR A 226 -22.68 -10.35 -8.39
C TYR A 226 -24.05 -10.83 -8.85
N GLU A 227 -25.12 -10.41 -8.17
CA GLU A 227 -26.49 -10.84 -8.52
C GLU A 227 -26.86 -10.47 -9.95
N ASN A 228 -26.37 -9.33 -10.45
CA ASN A 228 -26.57 -8.91 -11.84
C ASN A 228 -25.76 -9.77 -12.81
N LEU A 229 -24.47 -9.99 -12.55
CA LEU A 229 -23.64 -10.84 -13.40
C LEU A 229 -24.09 -12.30 -13.40
N ALA A 230 -24.57 -12.83 -12.27
CA ALA A 230 -25.10 -14.19 -12.17
C ALA A 230 -26.31 -14.40 -13.10
N LYS A 231 -27.18 -13.38 -13.22
CA LYS A 231 -28.32 -13.39 -14.18
C LYS A 231 -27.83 -13.42 -15.63
N GLU A 232 -26.80 -12.65 -15.96
CA GLU A 232 -26.20 -12.65 -17.30
C GLU A 232 -25.54 -14.00 -17.64
N LEU A 233 -25.10 -14.73 -16.62
CA LEU A 233 -24.47 -16.04 -16.72
C LEU A 233 -25.46 -17.19 -16.53
N GLU A 234 -26.78 -16.97 -16.65
CA GLU A 234 -27.77 -18.05 -16.59
C GLU A 234 -27.64 -19.02 -17.78
N ASP A 235 -27.82 -20.32 -17.49
CA ASP A 235 -27.79 -21.33 -18.54
C ASP A 235 -28.97 -21.14 -19.51
N LYS A 236 -28.67 -21.10 -20.80
CA LYS A 236 -29.71 -21.06 -21.83
C LYS A 236 -30.51 -22.36 -21.84
N LYS A 237 -31.83 -22.25 -21.98
CA LYS A 237 -32.71 -23.40 -22.15
C LYS A 237 -33.06 -23.58 -23.63
N ASP A 238 -33.09 -24.83 -24.09
CA ASP A 238 -33.59 -25.16 -25.42
C ASP A 238 -35.13 -25.01 -25.51
N LYS A 239 -35.69 -25.17 -26.71
CA LYS A 239 -37.15 -25.10 -26.93
C LYS A 239 -37.97 -26.13 -26.14
N LYS A 240 -37.31 -27.14 -25.56
CA LYS A 240 -37.91 -28.20 -24.73
C LYS A 240 -37.63 -27.98 -23.24
N GLY A 241 -37.07 -26.81 -22.87
CA GLY A 241 -36.75 -26.45 -21.48
C GLY A 241 -35.48 -27.10 -20.93
N ARG A 242 -34.68 -27.79 -21.75
CA ARG A 242 -33.45 -28.45 -21.30
C ARG A 242 -32.31 -27.46 -21.24
N VAL A 243 -31.56 -27.51 -20.14
CA VAL A 243 -30.35 -26.70 -19.91
C VAL A 243 -29.28 -27.06 -20.95
N ILE A 244 -28.83 -26.06 -21.70
CA ILE A 244 -27.67 -26.16 -22.60
C ILE A 244 -26.44 -25.84 -21.76
N ARG A 245 -25.69 -26.87 -21.36
CA ARG A 245 -24.47 -26.69 -20.56
C ARG A 245 -23.35 -26.10 -21.43
N ASP A 246 -22.93 -24.90 -21.08
CA ASP A 246 -21.75 -24.24 -21.62
C ASP A 246 -20.61 -24.32 -20.58
N TYR A 247 -19.58 -25.12 -20.89
CA TYR A 247 -18.44 -25.29 -20.00
C TYR A 247 -17.63 -23.98 -19.80
N GLY A 248 -17.60 -23.11 -20.81
CA GLY A 248 -16.97 -21.78 -20.70
C GLY A 248 -17.75 -20.86 -19.77
N LEU A 249 -19.08 -20.98 -19.76
CA LEU A 249 -19.95 -20.26 -18.83
C LEU A 249 -19.73 -20.69 -17.38
N ALA A 250 -19.61 -22.01 -17.14
CA ALA A 250 -19.34 -22.55 -15.81
C ALA A 250 -17.98 -22.10 -15.24
N GLU A 251 -16.94 -22.00 -16.08
CA GLU A 251 -15.64 -21.47 -15.65
C GLU A 251 -15.70 -19.97 -15.34
N LYS A 252 -16.41 -19.19 -16.14
CA LYS A 252 -16.64 -17.75 -15.87
C LYS A 252 -17.35 -17.54 -14.55
N ARG A 253 -18.37 -18.35 -14.23
CA ARG A 253 -19.07 -18.31 -12.93
C ARG A 253 -18.13 -18.56 -11.77
N ARG A 254 -17.32 -19.64 -11.81
CA ARG A 254 -16.34 -19.93 -10.74
C ARG A 254 -15.32 -18.82 -10.54
N LYS A 255 -14.80 -18.24 -11.63
CA LYS A 255 -13.86 -17.11 -11.55
C LYS A 255 -14.51 -15.88 -10.94
N LEU A 256 -15.76 -15.61 -11.30
CA LEU A 256 -16.53 -14.51 -10.74
C LEU A 256 -16.78 -14.71 -9.24
N GLU A 257 -17.30 -15.87 -8.84
CA GLU A 257 -17.53 -16.25 -7.43
C GLU A 257 -16.25 -16.07 -6.60
N TYR A 258 -15.12 -16.63 -7.05
CA TYR A 258 -13.84 -16.51 -6.38
C TYR A 258 -13.38 -15.05 -6.19
N ASN A 259 -13.52 -14.22 -7.24
CA ASN A 259 -13.11 -12.81 -7.17
C ASN A 259 -13.96 -12.04 -6.15
N ILE A 260 -15.27 -12.31 -6.10
CA ILE A 260 -16.17 -11.65 -5.17
C ILE A 260 -15.93 -12.10 -3.73
N GLU A 261 -15.76 -13.40 -3.51
CA GLU A 261 -15.41 -13.94 -2.19
C GLU A 261 -14.12 -13.32 -1.68
N THR A 262 -13.10 -13.20 -2.56
CA THR A 262 -11.82 -12.56 -2.21
C THR A 262 -12.01 -11.10 -1.80
N ILE A 263 -12.72 -10.31 -2.60
CA ILE A 263 -12.97 -8.88 -2.30
C ILE A 263 -13.80 -8.74 -1.01
N ASN A 264 -14.83 -9.56 -0.83
CA ASN A 264 -15.67 -9.51 0.37
C ASN A 264 -14.88 -9.90 1.62
N ASN A 265 -14.01 -10.89 1.53
CA ASN A 265 -13.13 -11.29 2.61
C ASN A 265 -12.14 -10.17 2.97
N ASP A 266 -11.53 -9.51 1.97
CA ASP A 266 -10.66 -8.35 2.17
C ASP A 266 -11.40 -7.19 2.84
N LEU A 267 -12.59 -6.82 2.33
CA LEU A 267 -13.46 -5.80 2.92
C LEU A 267 -13.85 -6.15 4.35
N THR A 268 -14.18 -7.41 4.62
CA THR A 268 -14.56 -7.87 5.94
C THR A 268 -13.42 -7.72 6.95
N LEU A 269 -12.19 -8.05 6.54
CA LEU A 269 -11.00 -7.85 7.37
C LEU A 269 -10.72 -6.36 7.61
N ILE A 270 -10.87 -5.52 6.59
CA ILE A 270 -10.74 -4.06 6.74
C ILE A 270 -11.78 -3.53 7.75
N GLY A 271 -13.03 -3.98 7.65
CA GLY A 271 -14.09 -3.63 8.59
C GLY A 271 -13.78 -4.05 10.03
N LEU A 272 -13.30 -5.28 10.22
CA LEU A 272 -12.83 -5.78 11.53
C LEU A 272 -11.78 -4.83 12.13
N LEU A 273 -10.79 -4.41 11.35
CA LEU A 273 -9.74 -3.49 11.79
C LEU A 273 -10.28 -2.09 12.15
N PHE A 274 -11.30 -1.59 11.43
CA PHE A 274 -11.96 -0.34 11.79
C PHE A 274 -12.67 -0.44 13.15
N TYR A 275 -13.45 -1.50 13.39
CA TYR A 275 -14.10 -1.76 14.69
C TYR A 275 -13.07 -1.91 15.81
N GLU A 276 -12.01 -2.67 15.56
CA GLU A 276 -10.90 -2.83 16.50
C GLU A 276 -10.29 -1.47 16.87
N SER A 277 -10.05 -0.61 15.88
CA SER A 277 -9.46 0.73 16.09
C SER A 277 -10.35 1.69 16.89
N LEU A 278 -11.62 1.35 17.08
CA LEU A 278 -12.60 2.05 17.90
C LEU A 278 -12.82 1.35 19.26
N TYR A 279 -12.01 0.34 19.59
CA TYR A 279 -12.15 -0.50 20.78
C TYR A 279 -13.49 -1.26 20.83
N ARG A 280 -14.08 -1.52 19.66
CA ARG A 280 -15.38 -2.21 19.48
C ARG A 280 -15.17 -3.63 18.92
N ILE A 281 -14.19 -4.35 19.46
CA ILE A 281 -13.77 -5.65 18.90
C ILE A 281 -14.90 -6.68 18.83
N LYS A 282 -15.85 -6.68 19.77
CA LYS A 282 -17.02 -7.57 19.75
C LYS A 282 -17.94 -7.31 18.56
N ASP A 283 -18.17 -6.03 18.24
CA ASP A 283 -18.92 -5.63 17.04
C ASP A 283 -18.14 -6.04 15.79
N GLY A 284 -16.82 -5.86 15.79
CA GLY A 284 -15.94 -6.30 14.71
C GLY A 284 -15.99 -7.82 14.46
N ILE A 285 -15.98 -8.62 15.53
CA ILE A 285 -16.13 -10.09 15.45
C ILE A 285 -17.51 -10.47 14.90
N ALA A 286 -18.58 -9.79 15.35
CA ALA A 286 -19.93 -10.02 14.83
C ALA A 286 -20.02 -9.68 13.34
N PHE A 287 -19.46 -8.55 12.93
CA PHE A 287 -19.35 -8.13 11.53
C PHE A 287 -18.55 -9.15 10.70
N TYR A 288 -17.38 -9.58 11.20
CA TYR A 288 -16.58 -10.62 10.56
C TYR A 288 -17.37 -11.92 10.36
N ASN A 289 -18.05 -12.38 11.40
CA ASN A 289 -18.84 -13.60 11.34
C ASN A 289 -20.02 -13.50 10.36
N ALA A 290 -20.58 -12.30 10.16
CA ALA A 290 -21.66 -12.07 9.21
C ALA A 290 -21.20 -12.05 7.73
N HIS A 291 -20.00 -11.56 7.45
CA HIS A 291 -19.57 -11.23 6.08
C HIS A 291 -18.43 -12.07 5.52
N TYR A 292 -17.58 -12.68 6.36
CA TYR A 292 -16.45 -13.47 5.88
C TYR A 292 -16.93 -14.81 5.33
N THR A 293 -16.61 -15.09 4.07
CA THR A 293 -17.03 -16.28 3.32
C THR A 293 -15.84 -17.21 3.13
N GLU A 294 -15.69 -18.14 4.06
CA GLU A 294 -14.74 -19.26 4.02
C GLU A 294 -15.33 -20.45 4.78
N LYS A 295 -14.70 -21.62 4.65
CA LYS A 295 -15.07 -22.78 5.48
C LYS A 295 -14.93 -22.45 6.96
N ASP A 296 -15.87 -22.92 7.79
CA ASP A 296 -15.97 -22.56 9.21
C ASP A 296 -14.65 -22.67 9.99
N GLU A 297 -13.88 -23.74 9.76
CA GLU A 297 -12.58 -23.94 10.40
C GLU A 297 -11.52 -22.92 9.94
N ILE A 298 -11.49 -22.62 8.65
CA ILE A 298 -10.56 -21.63 8.05
C ILE A 298 -10.94 -20.23 8.52
N LYS A 299 -12.23 -19.91 8.50
CA LYS A 299 -12.82 -18.66 8.99
C LYS A 299 -12.45 -18.44 10.47
N LEU A 300 -12.60 -19.46 11.31
CA LEU A 300 -12.17 -19.38 12.71
C LEU A 300 -10.66 -19.09 12.81
N TYR A 301 -9.83 -19.83 12.09
CA TYR A 301 -8.38 -19.62 12.12
C TYR A 301 -7.97 -18.20 11.73
N ILE A 302 -8.55 -17.68 10.65
CA ILE A 302 -8.25 -16.33 10.15
C ILE A 302 -8.68 -15.29 11.18
N LEU A 303 -9.89 -15.38 11.73
CA LEU A 303 -10.35 -14.49 12.80
C LEU A 303 -9.36 -14.45 13.96
N ILE A 304 -9.03 -15.63 14.51
CA ILE A 304 -8.14 -15.72 15.67
C ILE A 304 -6.74 -15.18 15.34
N ASN A 305 -6.25 -15.38 14.11
CA ASN A 305 -4.96 -14.84 13.68
C ASN A 305 -4.96 -13.30 13.64
N GLU A 306 -6.03 -12.68 13.14
CA GLU A 306 -6.15 -11.23 13.07
C GLU A 306 -6.28 -10.58 14.45
N ILE A 307 -7.04 -11.21 15.36
CA ILE A 307 -7.24 -10.70 16.72
C ILE A 307 -6.23 -11.25 17.74
N PHE A 308 -5.14 -11.90 17.28
CA PHE A 308 -4.17 -12.60 18.14
C PHE A 308 -3.33 -11.66 19.01
N LYS A 309 -3.95 -11.08 20.04
CA LYS A 309 -3.37 -10.10 20.95
C LYS A 309 -3.80 -10.44 22.38
N ASP A 310 -2.90 -10.22 23.34
CA ASP A 310 -3.16 -10.51 24.75
C ASP A 310 -4.42 -9.82 25.30
N GLU A 311 -4.73 -8.63 24.78
CA GLU A 311 -5.90 -7.84 25.16
C GLU A 311 -7.24 -8.48 24.74
N TYR A 312 -7.24 -9.42 23.80
CA TYR A 312 -8.44 -10.08 23.28
C TYR A 312 -8.52 -11.57 23.64
N LYS A 313 -7.80 -12.03 24.68
CA LYS A 313 -7.83 -13.44 25.11
C LYS A 313 -9.23 -13.97 25.39
N ASN A 314 -10.09 -13.15 25.99
CA ASN A 314 -11.44 -13.55 26.36
C ASN A 314 -12.29 -13.78 25.11
N GLU A 315 -12.21 -12.87 24.16
CA GLU A 315 -12.84 -12.97 22.85
C GLU A 315 -12.31 -14.19 22.08
N ILE A 316 -10.99 -14.35 21.98
CA ILE A 316 -10.35 -15.52 21.33
C ILE A 316 -10.87 -16.83 21.92
N LYS A 317 -10.83 -16.94 23.26
CA LYS A 317 -11.31 -18.13 23.97
C LYS A 317 -12.77 -18.43 23.65
N SER A 318 -13.62 -17.40 23.75
CA SER A 318 -15.06 -17.52 23.51
C SER A 318 -15.37 -17.99 22.09
N GLU A 319 -14.66 -17.45 21.08
CA GLU A 319 -14.86 -17.84 19.68
C GLU A 319 -14.43 -19.29 19.42
N ILE A 320 -13.30 -19.74 19.97
CA ILE A 320 -12.83 -21.13 19.83
C ILE A 320 -13.79 -22.10 20.53
N GLU A 321 -14.17 -21.82 21.78
CA GLU A 321 -15.09 -22.66 22.56
C GLU A 321 -16.46 -22.77 21.88
N ARG A 322 -16.99 -21.66 21.36
CA ARG A 322 -18.24 -21.65 20.61
C ARG A 322 -18.13 -22.48 19.33
N ALA A 323 -17.00 -22.43 18.62
CA ALA A 323 -16.81 -23.25 17.44
C ALA A 323 -16.84 -24.76 17.77
N ILE A 324 -16.15 -25.17 18.84
CA ILE A 324 -16.14 -26.55 19.32
C ILE A 324 -17.56 -27.00 19.69
N GLN A 325 -18.32 -26.16 20.40
CA GLN A 325 -19.71 -26.44 20.77
C GLN A 325 -20.61 -26.62 19.54
N ASN A 326 -20.33 -25.90 18.46
CA ASN A 326 -21.04 -26.01 17.19
C ASN A 326 -20.53 -27.16 16.30
N GLY A 327 -19.63 -28.01 16.80
CA GLY A 327 -19.12 -29.18 16.07
C GLY A 327 -18.02 -28.87 15.06
N ILE A 328 -17.44 -27.67 15.08
CA ILE A 328 -16.27 -27.34 14.26
C ILE A 328 -15.04 -27.91 14.96
N GLU A 329 -14.24 -28.71 14.24
CA GLU A 329 -12.97 -29.25 14.73
C GLU A 329 -11.84 -28.23 14.50
N PRO A 330 -11.34 -27.51 15.52
CA PRO A 330 -10.31 -26.50 15.33
C PRO A 330 -8.95 -27.16 15.07
N ARG A 331 -8.14 -26.58 14.19
CA ARG A 331 -6.75 -27.04 14.00
C ARG A 331 -5.91 -26.92 15.28
N LYS A 332 -4.81 -27.69 15.31
CA LYS A 332 -3.87 -27.78 16.45
C LYS A 332 -3.41 -26.42 16.98
N ALA A 333 -3.07 -25.48 16.09
CA ALA A 333 -2.69 -24.12 16.45
C ALA A 333 -3.72 -23.41 17.36
N LEU A 334 -5.01 -23.58 17.08
CA LEU A 334 -6.10 -22.98 17.85
C LEU A 334 -6.29 -23.68 19.20
N LEU A 335 -6.19 -25.01 19.23
CA LEU A 335 -6.24 -25.78 20.48
C LEU A 335 -5.06 -25.44 21.41
N ASN A 336 -3.87 -25.28 20.85
CA ASN A 336 -2.68 -24.83 21.58
C ASN A 336 -2.88 -23.41 22.13
N THR A 337 -3.46 -22.52 21.33
CA THR A 337 -3.83 -21.16 21.77
C THR A 337 -4.81 -21.19 22.93
N LEU A 338 -5.88 -21.99 22.82
CA LEU A 338 -6.88 -22.15 23.88
C LEU A 338 -6.24 -22.68 25.18
N LYS A 339 -5.31 -23.64 25.06
CA LYS A 339 -4.56 -24.17 26.20
C LYS A 339 -3.74 -23.07 26.90
N ILE A 340 -2.93 -22.29 26.16
CA ILE A 340 -2.15 -21.17 26.70
C ILE A 340 -3.06 -20.20 27.47
N ILE A 341 -4.23 -19.86 26.90
CA ILE A 341 -5.19 -18.96 27.56
C ILE A 341 -5.75 -19.58 28.85
N ASN A 342 -6.11 -20.86 28.83
CA ASN A 342 -6.63 -21.57 30.00
C ASN A 342 -5.61 -21.74 31.11
N ASP A 343 -4.33 -21.88 30.75
CA ASP A 343 -3.21 -21.96 31.70
C ASP A 343 -2.86 -20.58 32.30
N GLY A 344 -3.53 -19.50 31.87
CA GLY A 344 -3.31 -18.13 32.34
C GLY A 344 -2.04 -17.49 31.79
N GLU A 345 -1.43 -18.10 30.78
CA GLU A 345 -0.15 -17.66 30.20
C GLU A 345 -0.33 -16.46 29.28
N LYS A 346 0.78 -15.74 29.05
CA LYS A 346 0.84 -14.66 28.06
C LYS A 346 0.85 -15.24 26.65
N LEU A 347 0.08 -14.67 25.73
CA LEU A 347 0.13 -15.09 24.33
C LEU A 347 1.54 -14.83 23.76
N PRO A 348 2.08 -15.78 22.98
CA PRO A 348 3.33 -15.55 22.25
C PRO A 348 3.18 -14.42 21.22
N ARG A 349 4.30 -13.98 20.63
CA ARG A 349 4.27 -12.93 19.58
C ARG A 349 3.54 -13.36 18.30
N ARG A 350 3.38 -14.66 18.08
CA ARG A 350 2.71 -15.26 16.92
C ARG A 350 1.99 -16.52 17.37
N MET A 351 0.89 -16.85 16.69
CA MET A 351 0.13 -18.06 16.98
C MET A 351 1.05 -19.29 16.92
N PRO A 352 0.94 -20.22 17.89
CA PRO A 352 1.68 -21.48 17.85
C PRO A 352 1.29 -22.30 16.62
N TRP A 353 2.25 -23.01 16.03
CA TRP A 353 2.04 -23.87 14.86
C TRP A 353 1.36 -25.19 15.24
#